data_AF-A0A222SJT9-F1
#
_entry.id   AF-A0A222SJT9-F1
#
_cell.length_a   1.000
_cell.length_b   1.000
_cell.length_c   1.000
_cell.angle_alpha   90.00
_cell.angle_beta   90.00
_cell.angle_gamma   90.00
#
_symmetry.space_group_name_H-M   'P 1'
#
loop_
_entity.id
_entity.type
_entity.pdbx_description
1 polymer ?
#
loop_
_entity_poly.entity_id
_entity_poly.type
_entity_poly.pdbx_seq_one_letter_code
_entity_poly.pdbx_strand_id
1 'polypeptide(L)'
;MAEENKREACSGRRAGLAVGALLVLVTTTVPYLTLINSLFFAGIFISGVLAAYYYIVTCQVRLTASEAFVFSSLSGTAGAVLSVLVSYVLLTGFGYRPGIEGLMLLIEWTRTLSPEQDELVRQLENVMQAPVRMTYAELFVSMAVTVFLYAPVSGLGGMFIVWRLKRQASRGDKA
;
A
#
# COMPACT_ATOMS: atom_id res chain seq x y z
N MET A 1 -13.12 -33.47 12.40
CA MET A 1 -13.98 -32.27 12.28
C MET A 1 -13.41 -31.01 12.94
N ALA A 2 -12.86 -31.03 14.17
CA ALA A 2 -12.29 -29.82 14.79
C ALA A 2 -10.96 -29.32 14.17
N GLU A 3 -10.13 -30.22 13.62
CA GLU A 3 -8.86 -29.83 12.97
C GLU A 3 -9.03 -29.28 11.55
N GLU A 4 -10.06 -29.73 10.83
CA GLU A 4 -10.39 -29.28 9.48
C GLU A 4 -10.86 -27.82 9.49
N ASN A 5 -11.71 -27.48 10.47
CA ASN A 5 -12.22 -26.13 10.69
C ASN A 5 -11.11 -25.14 11.10
N LYS A 6 -10.07 -25.62 11.81
CA LYS A 6 -8.86 -24.82 12.11
C LYS A 6 -8.00 -24.56 10.88
N ARG A 7 -7.91 -25.50 9.94
CA ARG A 7 -7.13 -25.35 8.70
C ARG A 7 -7.78 -24.36 7.74
N GLU A 8 -9.10 -24.38 7.60
CA GLU A 8 -9.84 -23.40 6.79
C GLU A 8 -9.76 -21.98 7.38
N ALA A 9 -9.92 -21.84 8.70
CA ALA A 9 -9.74 -20.56 9.39
C ALA A 9 -8.31 -20.00 9.27
N CYS A 10 -7.29 -20.88 9.26
CA CYS A 10 -5.89 -20.48 9.05
C CYS A 10 -5.63 -20.04 7.59
N SER A 11 -6.32 -20.65 6.62
CA SER A 11 -6.21 -20.32 5.20
C SER A 11 -6.77 -18.92 4.90
N GLY A 12 -7.98 -18.60 5.37
CA GLY A 12 -8.62 -17.31 5.11
C GLY A 12 -7.87 -16.11 5.74
N ARG A 13 -7.27 -16.31 6.91
CA ARG A 13 -6.40 -15.29 7.55
C ARG A 13 -5.16 -14.97 6.71
N ARG A 14 -4.48 -16.01 6.21
CA ARG A 14 -3.28 -15.85 5.37
C ARG A 14 -3.64 -15.24 4.01
N ALA A 15 -4.74 -15.69 3.42
CA ALA A 15 -5.25 -15.14 2.17
C ALA A 15 -5.60 -13.66 2.30
N GLY A 16 -6.27 -13.23 3.39
CA GLY A 16 -6.56 -11.82 3.63
C GLY A 16 -5.29 -10.95 3.75
N LEU A 17 -4.28 -11.45 4.46
CA LEU A 17 -2.96 -10.78 4.54
C LEU A 17 -2.28 -10.70 3.17
N ALA A 18 -2.32 -11.79 2.39
CA ALA A 18 -1.72 -11.83 1.07
C ALA A 18 -2.42 -10.86 0.11
N VAL A 19 -3.75 -10.78 0.14
CA VAL A 19 -4.54 -9.85 -0.67
C VAL A 19 -4.17 -8.40 -0.36
N GLY A 20 -4.12 -8.02 0.91
CA GLY A 20 -3.73 -6.65 1.27
C GLY A 20 -2.27 -6.35 0.92
N ALA A 21 -1.34 -7.27 1.17
CA ALA A 21 0.06 -7.10 0.81
C ALA A 21 0.26 -6.95 -0.71
N LEU A 22 -0.44 -7.76 -1.51
CA LEU A 22 -0.44 -7.65 -2.97
C LEU A 22 -1.04 -6.33 -3.45
N LEU A 23 -2.11 -5.84 -2.81
CA LEU A 23 -2.68 -4.54 -3.13
C LEU A 23 -1.72 -3.39 -2.82
N VAL A 24 -1.02 -3.43 -1.68
CA VAL A 24 0.04 -2.46 -1.39
C VAL A 24 1.11 -2.52 -2.48
N LEU A 25 1.58 -3.72 -2.82
CA LEU A 25 2.58 -3.90 -3.87
C LEU A 25 2.10 -3.28 -5.19
N VAL A 26 0.94 -3.70 -5.69
CA VAL A 26 0.37 -3.21 -6.95
C VAL A 26 0.19 -1.70 -6.95
N THR A 27 -0.38 -1.13 -5.88
CA THR A 27 -0.60 0.32 -5.80
C THR A 27 0.67 1.14 -5.60
N THR A 28 1.81 0.51 -5.31
CA THR A 28 3.09 1.21 -5.08
C THR A 28 4.12 0.94 -6.17
N THR A 29 3.92 -0.10 -7.00
CA THR A 29 4.86 -0.46 -8.07
C THR A 29 4.29 -0.33 -9.48
N VAL A 30 2.97 -0.39 -9.67
CA VAL A 30 2.38 -0.31 -11.01
C VAL A 30 2.25 1.16 -11.43
N PRO A 31 2.70 1.53 -12.65
CA PRO A 31 2.57 2.89 -13.17
C PRO A 31 1.14 3.40 -13.06
N TYR A 32 0.99 4.70 -12.77
CA TYR A 32 -0.29 5.40 -12.56
C TYR A 32 -1.09 4.97 -11.31
N LEU A 33 -1.04 3.72 -10.89
CA LEU A 33 -1.66 3.29 -9.62
C LEU A 33 -0.94 3.88 -8.41
N THR A 34 0.35 4.19 -8.55
CA THR A 34 1.14 4.96 -7.59
C THR A 34 0.51 6.31 -7.24
N LEU A 35 -0.19 6.95 -8.19
CA LEU A 35 -0.87 8.22 -7.97
C LEU A 35 -2.00 8.13 -6.94
N ILE A 36 -2.62 6.96 -6.80
CA ILE A 36 -3.64 6.72 -5.77
C ILE A 36 -3.02 6.92 -4.38
N ASN A 37 -1.76 6.52 -4.21
CA ASN A 37 -1.05 6.71 -2.94
C ASN A 37 -0.58 8.15 -2.74
N SER A 38 -0.40 8.93 -3.81
CA SER A 38 -0.19 10.38 -3.69
C SER A 38 -1.40 11.11 -3.09
N LEU A 39 -2.60 10.53 -3.16
CA LEU A 39 -3.81 11.01 -2.47
C LEU A 39 -3.87 10.47 -1.03
N PHE A 40 -2.96 10.91 -0.15
CA PHE A 40 -2.93 10.53 1.27
C PHE A 40 -2.86 9.02 1.52
N PHE A 41 -2.06 8.28 0.74
CA PHE A 41 -1.90 6.83 0.88
C PHE A 41 -3.22 6.04 0.71
N ALA A 42 -4.15 6.54 -0.11
CA ALA A 42 -5.46 5.93 -0.27
C ALA A 42 -5.39 4.47 -0.73
N GLY A 43 -4.44 4.10 -1.59
CA GLY A 43 -4.27 2.72 -2.04
C GLY A 43 -3.89 1.78 -0.90
N ILE A 44 -2.99 2.23 -0.02
CA ILE A 44 -2.59 1.49 1.18
C ILE A 44 -3.72 1.43 2.19
N PHE A 45 -4.49 2.50 2.37
CA PHE A 45 -5.68 2.48 3.22
C PHE A 45 -6.71 1.46 2.72
N ILE A 46 -7.01 1.47 1.42
CA ILE A 46 -7.93 0.51 0.77
C ILE A 46 -7.41 -0.92 0.90
N SER A 47 -6.09 -1.14 0.82
CA SER A 47 -5.50 -2.47 1.02
C SER A 47 -5.84 -3.05 2.41
N GLY A 48 -5.81 -2.21 3.45
CA GLY A 48 -6.15 -2.61 4.81
C GLY A 48 -7.65 -2.88 4.99
N VAL A 49 -8.49 -2.03 4.38
CA VAL A 49 -9.94 -2.26 4.29
C VAL A 49 -10.23 -3.64 3.69
N LEU A 50 -9.62 -3.95 2.54
CA LEU A 50 -9.88 -5.18 1.80
C LEU A 50 -9.31 -6.41 2.51
N ALA A 51 -8.12 -6.30 3.12
CA ALA A 51 -7.54 -7.38 3.92
C ALA A 51 -8.48 -7.79 5.06
N ALA A 52 -8.91 -6.82 5.88
CA ALA A 52 -9.81 -7.07 7.00
C ALA A 52 -11.20 -7.53 6.52
N TYR A 53 -11.73 -6.93 5.46
CA TYR A 53 -13.01 -7.34 4.87
C TYR A 53 -13.00 -8.81 4.43
N TYR A 54 -11.98 -9.19 3.66
CA TYR A 54 -11.84 -10.56 3.17
C TYR A 54 -11.71 -11.54 4.34
N TYR A 55 -10.90 -11.21 5.35
CA TYR A 55 -10.76 -12.05 6.53
C TYR A 55 -12.09 -12.20 7.31
N ILE A 56 -12.82 -11.11 7.54
CA ILE A 56 -14.11 -11.10 8.23
C ILE A 56 -15.15 -11.95 7.48
N VAL A 57 -15.29 -11.75 6.16
CA VAL A 57 -16.32 -12.41 5.35
C VAL A 57 -15.99 -13.88 5.11
N THR A 58 -14.74 -14.21 4.80
CA THR A 58 -14.35 -15.60 4.51
C THR A 58 -14.30 -16.46 5.77
N CYS A 59 -13.80 -15.93 6.89
CA CYS A 59 -13.71 -16.69 8.14
C CYS A 59 -14.92 -16.49 9.07
N GLN A 60 -15.90 -15.66 8.68
CA GLN A 60 -17.08 -15.33 9.50
C GLN A 60 -16.72 -14.86 10.92
N VAL A 61 -15.60 -14.14 11.06
CA VAL A 61 -15.08 -13.69 12.37
C VAL A 61 -15.53 -12.26 12.67
N ARG A 62 -15.84 -12.00 13.94
CA ARG A 62 -16.09 -10.63 14.43
C ARG A 62 -14.81 -10.06 15.02
N LEU A 63 -14.21 -9.10 14.32
CA LEU A 63 -13.04 -8.38 14.82
C LEU A 63 -13.46 -7.13 15.58
N THR A 64 -12.76 -6.87 16.69
CA THR A 64 -12.73 -5.56 17.31
C THR A 64 -11.93 -4.57 16.46
N ALA A 65 -12.08 -3.26 16.71
CA ALA A 65 -11.34 -2.25 15.96
C ALA A 65 -9.82 -2.41 16.13
N SER A 66 -9.35 -2.74 17.35
CA SER A 66 -7.94 -2.99 17.65
C SER A 66 -7.41 -4.25 16.93
N GLU A 67 -8.17 -5.34 16.90
CA GLU A 67 -7.76 -6.55 16.18
C GLU A 67 -7.70 -6.31 14.66
N ALA A 68 -8.65 -5.56 14.10
CA ALA A 68 -8.64 -5.21 12.69
C ALA A 68 -7.50 -4.24 12.33
N PHE A 69 -7.14 -3.33 13.25
CA PHE A 69 -5.95 -2.48 13.13
C PHE A 69 -4.70 -3.35 13.04
N VAL A 70 -4.45 -4.19 14.04
CA VAL A 70 -3.25 -5.04 14.09
C VAL A 70 -3.17 -5.96 12.89
N PHE A 71 -4.28 -6.61 12.53
CA PHE A 71 -4.34 -7.50 11.37
C PHE A 71 -3.99 -6.77 10.07
N SER A 72 -4.57 -5.60 9.84
CA SER A 72 -4.34 -4.84 8.61
C SER A 72 -2.95 -4.18 8.62
N SER A 73 -2.42 -3.77 9.77
CA SER A 73 -1.04 -3.30 9.91
C SER A 73 -0.01 -4.38 9.58
N LEU A 74 -0.27 -5.65 9.91
CA LEU A 74 0.57 -6.77 9.47
C LEU A 74 0.55 -6.91 7.94
N SER A 75 -0.62 -6.74 7.32
CA SER A 75 -0.75 -6.73 5.86
C SER A 75 0.02 -5.56 5.23
N GLY A 76 -0.10 -4.35 5.80
CA GLY A 76 0.64 -3.17 5.35
C GLY A 76 2.15 -3.32 5.52
N THR A 77 2.59 -3.96 6.60
CA THR A 77 4.01 -4.29 6.83
C THR A 77 4.53 -5.25 5.78
N ALA A 78 3.82 -6.36 5.52
CA ALA A 78 4.20 -7.31 4.49
C ALA A 78 4.23 -6.66 3.10
N GLY A 79 3.21 -5.84 2.80
CA GLY A 79 3.14 -5.06 1.57
C GLY A 79 4.31 -4.07 1.41
N ALA A 80 4.70 -3.38 2.48
CA ALA A 80 5.82 -2.43 2.49
C ALA A 80 7.16 -3.11 2.24
N VAL A 81 7.40 -4.26 2.87
CA VAL A 81 8.62 -5.04 2.64
C VAL A 81 8.67 -5.51 1.19
N LEU A 82 7.56 -6.06 0.68
CA LEU A 82 7.46 -6.50 -0.71
C LEU A 82 7.64 -5.34 -1.70
N SER A 83 7.02 -4.18 -1.46
CA SER A 83 7.14 -3.03 -2.35
C SER A 83 8.56 -2.52 -2.43
N VAL A 84 9.29 -2.46 -1.32
CA VAL A 84 10.69 -2.03 -1.30
C VAL A 84 11.59 -3.05 -2.02
N LEU A 85 11.39 -4.35 -1.78
CA LEU A 85 12.17 -5.39 -2.46
C LEU A 85 11.92 -5.40 -3.98
N VAL A 86 10.66 -5.32 -4.39
CA VAL A 86 10.32 -5.27 -5.82
C VAL A 86 10.83 -3.98 -6.45
N SER A 87 10.73 -2.83 -5.76
CA SER A 87 11.29 -1.57 -6.25
C SER A 87 12.80 -1.65 -6.44
N TYR A 88 13.50 -2.31 -5.52
CA TYR A 88 14.94 -2.54 -5.64
C TYR A 88 15.28 -3.40 -6.87
N VAL A 89 14.54 -4.49 -7.11
CA VAL A 89 14.71 -5.35 -8.29
C VAL A 89 14.40 -4.60 -9.58
N LEU A 90 13.34 -3.79 -9.60
CA LEU A 90 12.96 -2.97 -10.74
C LEU A 90 14.02 -1.91 -11.06
N LEU A 91 14.57 -1.27 -10.04
CA LEU A 91 15.62 -0.27 -10.18
C LEU A 91 16.93 -0.87 -10.70
N THR A 92 17.35 -1.98 -10.11
CA THR A 92 18.66 -2.61 -10.43
C THR A 92 18.62 -3.45 -11.70
N GLY A 93 17.51 -4.12 -11.99
CA GLY A 93 17.38 -5.01 -13.14
C GLY A 93 16.84 -4.33 -14.40
N PHE A 94 15.91 -3.38 -14.25
CA PHE A 94 15.21 -2.76 -15.39
C PHE A 94 15.43 -1.24 -15.49
N GLY A 95 16.13 -0.62 -14.53
CA GLY A 95 16.28 0.84 -14.47
C GLY A 95 14.96 1.58 -14.20
N TYR A 96 13.89 0.87 -13.86
CA TYR A 96 12.57 1.44 -13.62
C TYR A 96 12.48 2.01 -12.19
N ARG A 97 11.93 3.22 -12.07
CA ARG A 97 11.74 3.93 -10.80
C ARG A 97 10.26 4.05 -10.49
N PRO A 98 9.72 3.17 -9.63
CA PRO A 98 8.33 3.29 -9.20
C PRO A 98 8.04 4.66 -8.59
N GLY A 99 6.95 5.31 -9.01
CA GLY A 99 6.48 6.58 -8.45
C GLY A 99 7.06 7.82 -9.11
N ILE A 100 7.97 7.68 -10.08
CA ILE A 100 8.52 8.81 -10.85
C ILE A 100 7.47 9.43 -11.79
N GLU A 101 6.44 8.68 -12.15
CA GLU A 101 5.43 9.08 -13.14
C GLU A 101 4.63 10.31 -12.66
N GLY A 102 4.34 10.37 -11.36
CA GLY A 102 3.68 11.54 -10.79
C GLY A 102 4.52 12.80 -10.93
N LEU A 103 5.84 12.68 -10.78
CA LEU A 103 6.75 13.81 -10.97
C LEU A 103 6.88 14.18 -12.46
N MET A 104 6.91 13.20 -13.36
CA MET A 104 6.91 13.45 -14.81
C MET A 104 5.65 14.18 -15.27
N LEU A 105 4.47 13.78 -14.79
CA LEU A 105 3.21 14.49 -15.08
C LEU A 105 3.24 15.93 -14.56
N LEU A 106 3.80 16.14 -13.37
CA LEU A 106 3.90 17.47 -12.76
C LEU A 106 4.90 18.35 -13.53
N ILE A 107 6.01 17.78 -14.00
CA ILE A 107 6.98 18.44 -14.88
C ILE A 107 6.32 18.84 -16.21
N GLU A 108 5.55 17.93 -16.82
CA GLU A 108 4.85 18.20 -18.08
C GLU A 108 3.82 19.34 -17.91
N TRP A 109 3.09 19.35 -16.80
CA TRP A 109 2.18 20.45 -16.44
C TRP A 109 2.92 21.77 -16.17
N THR A 110 4.10 21.72 -15.57
CA THR A 110 4.89 22.92 -15.27
C THR A 110 5.43 23.55 -16.55
N ARG A 111 5.88 22.74 -17.51
CA ARG A 111 6.32 23.19 -18.84
C ARG A 111 5.23 23.91 -19.63
N THR A 112 3.97 23.49 -19.50
CA THR A 112 2.85 24.16 -20.19
C THR A 112 2.44 25.48 -19.52
N LEU A 113 2.67 25.65 -18.22
CA LEU A 113 2.28 26.84 -17.46
C LEU A 113 3.35 27.93 -17.40
N SER A 114 4.65 27.58 -17.44
CA SER A 114 5.74 28.57 -17.38
C SER A 114 6.97 28.10 -18.18
N PRO A 115 7.06 28.47 -19.47
CA PRO A 115 8.19 28.09 -20.33
C PRO A 115 9.53 28.73 -19.93
N GLU A 116 9.53 29.77 -19.08
CA GLU A 116 10.77 30.41 -18.59
C GLU A 116 11.54 29.54 -17.59
N GLN A 117 10.94 28.49 -17.04
CA GLN A 117 11.58 27.60 -16.05
C GLN A 117 12.22 26.35 -16.66
N ASP A 118 12.39 26.31 -17.98
CA ASP A 118 12.94 25.16 -18.71
C ASP A 118 14.30 24.68 -18.17
N GLU A 119 15.13 25.59 -17.65
CA GLU A 119 16.42 25.24 -17.07
C GLU A 119 16.28 24.49 -15.73
N LEU A 120 15.33 24.90 -14.88
CA LEU A 120 14.99 24.20 -13.63
C LEU A 120 14.42 22.80 -13.94
N VAL A 121 13.58 22.70 -14.97
CA VAL A 121 13.00 21.42 -15.40
C VAL A 121 14.08 20.48 -15.93
N ARG A 122 15.03 20.98 -16.74
CA ARG A 122 16.16 20.18 -17.23
C ARG A 122 17.07 19.70 -16.10
N GLN A 123 17.33 20.55 -15.10
CA GLN A 123 18.08 20.13 -13.91
C GLN A 123 17.36 19.02 -13.15
N LEU A 124 16.03 19.11 -12.99
CA LEU A 124 15.23 18.10 -12.31
C LEU A 124 15.21 16.76 -13.07
N GLU A 125 15.08 16.79 -14.40
CA GLU A 125 15.18 15.60 -15.26
C GLU A 125 16.56 14.92 -15.14
N ASN A 126 17.64 15.69 -15.14
CA ASN A 126 19.00 15.16 -15.00
C ASN A 126 19.21 14.47 -13.64
N VAL A 127 18.67 15.03 -12.56
CA VAL A 127 18.71 14.42 -11.22
C VAL A 127 17.91 13.12 -11.17
N MET A 128 16.76 13.08 -11.86
CA MET A 128 15.93 11.87 -11.92
C MET A 128 16.58 10.72 -12.70
N GLN A 129 17.35 11.04 -13.75
CA GLN A 129 18.05 10.07 -14.59
C GLN A 129 19.40 9.61 -14.03
N ALA A 130 19.96 10.33 -13.05
CA ALA A 130 21.24 9.99 -12.44
C ALA A 130 21.19 8.58 -11.81
N PRO A 131 22.14 7.67 -12.10
CA PRO A 131 22.10 6.30 -11.62
C PRO A 131 22.19 6.24 -10.09
N VAL A 132 21.09 5.86 -9.44
CA VAL A 132 21.05 5.68 -7.98
C VAL A 132 21.54 4.28 -7.68
N ARG A 133 22.72 4.19 -7.06
CA ARG A 133 23.20 2.94 -6.45
C ARG A 133 22.68 2.90 -5.02
N MET A 134 21.69 2.06 -4.76
CA MET A 134 21.26 1.80 -3.39
C MET A 134 22.24 0.84 -2.70
N THR A 135 22.79 1.29 -1.59
CA THR A 135 23.52 0.44 -0.65
C THR A 135 22.54 -0.42 0.16
N TYR A 136 23.02 -1.52 0.75
CA TYR A 136 22.18 -2.35 1.62
C TYR A 136 21.65 -1.59 2.83
N ALA A 137 22.45 -0.66 3.38
CA ALA A 137 22.02 0.19 4.50
C ALA A 137 20.83 1.07 4.11
N GLU A 138 20.88 1.70 2.93
CA GLU A 138 19.77 2.51 2.41
C GLU A 138 18.52 1.66 2.13
N LEU A 139 18.68 0.42 1.68
CA LEU A 139 17.56 -0.51 1.48
C LEU A 139 16.85 -0.82 2.81
N PHE A 140 17.60 -1.11 3.88
CA PHE A 140 17.03 -1.37 5.20
C PHE A 140 16.37 -0.13 5.80
N VAL A 141 17.00 1.05 5.66
CA VAL A 141 16.42 2.32 6.12
C VAL A 141 15.13 2.62 5.36
N SER A 142 15.14 2.48 4.03
CA SER A 142 13.95 2.64 3.20
C SER A 142 12.84 1.70 3.65
N MET A 143 13.16 0.41 3.85
CA MET A 143 12.19 -0.57 4.34
C MET A 143 11.60 -0.18 5.69
N ALA A 144 12.42 0.25 6.65
CA ALA A 144 11.96 0.67 7.97
C ALA A 144 11.03 1.89 7.89
N VAL A 145 11.39 2.90 7.10
CA VAL A 145 10.58 4.10 6.89
C VAL A 145 9.25 3.75 6.19
N THR A 146 9.30 2.93 5.15
CA THR A 146 8.10 2.51 4.42
C THR A 146 7.16 1.69 5.30
N VAL A 147 7.68 0.75 6.11
CA VAL A 147 6.88 0.00 7.09
C VAL A 147 6.25 0.94 8.11
N PHE A 148 7.02 1.88 8.65
CA PHE A 148 6.53 2.86 9.62
C PHE A 148 5.36 3.70 9.09
N LEU A 149 5.35 4.01 7.79
CA LEU A 149 4.26 4.75 7.16
C LEU A 149 3.09 3.84 6.76
N TYR A 150 3.36 2.71 6.12
CA TYR A 150 2.33 1.90 5.47
C TYR A 150 1.54 1.06 6.47
N ALA A 151 2.19 0.55 7.51
CA ALA A 151 1.56 -0.28 8.53
C ALA A 151 0.42 0.45 9.29
N PRO A 152 0.61 1.66 9.85
CA PRO A 152 -0.48 2.35 10.53
C PRO A 152 -1.60 2.77 9.57
N VAL A 153 -1.27 3.22 8.34
CA VAL A 153 -2.28 3.62 7.35
C VAL A 153 -3.17 2.43 6.95
N SER A 154 -2.56 1.28 6.67
CA SER A 154 -3.32 0.04 6.38
C SER A 154 -4.13 -0.39 7.61
N GLY A 155 -3.56 -0.26 8.81
CA GLY A 155 -4.24 -0.47 10.09
C GLY A 155 -5.53 0.34 10.23
N LEU A 156 -5.47 1.64 9.94
CA LEU A 156 -6.64 2.54 9.96
C LEU A 156 -7.71 2.09 8.95
N GLY A 157 -7.31 1.59 7.79
CA GLY A 157 -8.23 0.96 6.83
C GLY A 157 -8.99 -0.22 7.43
N GLY A 158 -8.30 -1.09 8.16
CA GLY A 158 -8.91 -2.19 8.91
C GLY A 158 -9.92 -1.74 9.96
N MET A 159 -9.59 -0.70 10.74
CA MET A 159 -10.52 -0.11 11.71
C MET A 159 -11.78 0.44 11.03
N PHE A 160 -11.58 1.14 9.92
CA PHE A 160 -12.66 1.79 9.18
C PHE A 160 -13.71 0.77 8.69
N ILE A 161 -13.28 -0.37 8.16
CA ILE A 161 -14.23 -1.38 7.66
C ILE A 161 -15.03 -2.01 8.80
N VAL A 162 -14.42 -2.31 9.95
CA VAL A 162 -15.14 -2.81 11.13
C VAL A 162 -16.17 -1.78 11.60
N TRP A 163 -15.79 -0.50 11.67
CA TRP A 163 -16.72 0.57 12.02
C TRP A 163 -17.89 0.65 11.02
N ARG A 164 -17.61 0.59 9.73
CA ARG A 164 -18.62 0.62 8.66
C ARG A 164 -19.59 -0.55 8.76
N LEU A 165 -19.08 -1.77 8.93
CA LEU A 165 -19.89 -2.98 9.06
C LEU A 165 -20.78 -2.95 10.32
N LYS A 166 -20.25 -2.50 11.45
CA LYS A 166 -21.06 -2.30 12.68
C LYS A 166 -22.19 -1.30 12.46
N ARG A 167 -21.92 -0.19 11.76
CA ARG A 167 -22.92 0.83 11.46
C ARG A 167 -24.01 0.31 10.53
N GLN A 168 -23.66 -0.52 9.55
CA GLN A 168 -24.63 -1.17 8.66
C GLN A 168 -25.53 -2.14 9.42
N ALA A 169 -24.97 -2.99 10.28
CA ALA A 169 -25.76 -3.92 11.10
C ALA A 169 -26.76 -3.17 12.00
N SER A 170 -26.34 -2.08 12.65
CA SER A 170 -27.25 -1.27 13.51
C SER A 170 -28.37 -0.54 12.77
N ARG A 171 -28.24 -0.37 11.45
CA ARG A 171 -29.26 0.28 10.60
C ARG A 171 -30.19 -0.74 9.95
N GLY A 172 -29.71 -1.96 9.66
CA GLY A 172 -30.52 -3.07 9.18
C GLY A 172 -31.53 -3.57 10.22
N ASP A 173 -31.20 -3.50 11.52
CA ASP A 173 -32.12 -3.83 12.63
C ASP A 173 -33.28 -2.84 12.81
N LYS A 174 -33.31 -1.73 12.06
CA LYS A 174 -34.33 -0.68 12.14
C LYS A 174 -35.24 -0.61 10.90
N ALA A 175 -35.12 -1.57 9.99
CA ALA A 175 -35.98 -1.72 8.81
C ALA A 175 -36.85 -2.97 8.99
#